data_AF-A0AAJ4SHL1-F1
#
_entry.id   AF-A0AAJ4SHL1-F1
#
_cell.length_a   1.000
_cell.length_b   1.000
_cell.length_c   1.000
_cell.angle_alpha   90.00
_cell.angle_beta   90.00
_cell.angle_gamma   90.00
#
_symmetry.space_group_name_H-M   'P 1'
#
loop_
_entity.id
_entity.type
_entity.pdbx_description
1 polymer ?
#
loop_
_entity_poly.entity_id
_entity_poly.type
_entity_poly.pdbx_seq_one_letter_code
_entity_poly.pdbx_strand_id
1 'polypeptide(L)'
;MNNLFSGVGQLSLFYLKTHKWKMLFWILGIVVLTVIIPPTFKSMYPHQSDMQPIVETSKNPAMEAMLGPGQFEHVSVGVLFTHEMLLFTGILVAIMSILLVSKSTRGDESAGRIEMIRALPVGKVSPLVSALIEMIIVNIMITILIMVILPFMNIDSVDWQGSIVYAASLGSIGILFGMMTAIFAQLTETSSSVTGYSITVLLLSYLVRAVGDVINEDISMISPLGWITRTFAYSENNWWPIVITLITAIIFLMIAMILYFRRDIESGLLPSKPGKRTAHKIWLSPLGLQLKLYKVGLISWAIGMFVFGASYGSIFGELDDFIKDNEMLQQMVAGKGDHYIEAFLPTLMIIMAIVSTIPALLSLYKIKNEIDTHRIELIMSRPISRIKLLSSYLVVSLFNAILMIFIAAFGLYIAQASVLDDPFSFWTIIKAGIVHIPAIISFVALGVVLLGWFNKGHFIVYLYLTYTFFVVYLGQLLNIKDWLKDITPFHHIPQIPVEDMNYSGISILIIISIVLIMIGFIGFKRKDIS
;
A
#
# COMPACT_ATOMS: atom_id res chain seq x y z
N MET A 1 37.30 -22.64 -8.11
CA MET A 1 36.92 -21.44 -7.31
C MET A 1 36.94 -20.13 -8.11
N ASN A 2 37.53 -20.07 -9.31
CA ASN A 2 37.86 -18.81 -10.01
C ASN A 2 36.73 -18.05 -10.73
N ASN A 3 35.44 -18.28 -10.45
CA ASN A 3 34.44 -17.36 -11.00
C ASN A 3 33.08 -17.35 -10.29
N LEU A 4 33.06 -17.13 -8.97
CA LEU A 4 31.83 -16.95 -8.18
C LEU A 4 30.93 -15.80 -8.70
N PHE A 5 31.54 -14.84 -9.40
CA PHE A 5 30.90 -13.64 -9.98
C PHE A 5 30.83 -13.68 -11.51
N SER A 6 31.08 -14.83 -12.15
CA SER A 6 31.00 -14.96 -13.61
C SER A 6 29.61 -14.56 -14.11
N GLY A 7 29.54 -13.66 -15.07
CA GLY A 7 28.28 -13.28 -15.72
C GLY A 7 27.43 -12.26 -14.96
N VAL A 8 27.90 -11.67 -13.85
CA VAL A 8 27.17 -10.59 -13.12
C VAL A 8 26.79 -9.44 -14.05
N GLY A 9 27.72 -8.95 -14.87
CA GLY A 9 27.43 -7.81 -15.76
C GLY A 9 26.36 -8.13 -16.81
N GLN A 10 26.45 -9.31 -17.44
CA GLN A 10 25.47 -9.75 -18.44
C GLN A 10 24.09 -10.00 -17.80
N LEU A 11 24.05 -10.62 -16.62
CA LEU A 11 22.82 -10.90 -15.91
C LEU A 11 22.16 -9.62 -15.37
N SER A 12 22.95 -8.66 -14.89
CA SER A 12 22.46 -7.33 -14.49
C SER A 12 21.83 -6.60 -15.67
N LEU A 13 22.49 -6.60 -16.84
CA LEU A 13 21.92 -6.03 -18.07
C LEU A 13 20.64 -6.75 -18.50
N PHE A 14 20.59 -8.07 -18.33
CA PHE A 14 19.40 -8.87 -18.62
C PHE A 14 18.23 -8.50 -17.70
N TYR A 15 18.46 -8.37 -16.39
CA TYR A 15 17.45 -7.92 -15.43
C TYR A 15 16.97 -6.50 -15.73
N LEU A 16 17.88 -5.56 -16.00
CA LEU A 16 17.52 -4.20 -16.37
C LEU A 16 16.63 -4.16 -17.63
N LYS A 17 16.95 -4.95 -18.67
CA LYS A 17 16.15 -5.03 -19.89
C LYS A 17 14.77 -5.64 -19.65
N THR A 18 14.71 -6.69 -18.85
CA THR A 18 13.47 -7.44 -18.57
C THR A 18 12.53 -6.65 -17.67
N HIS A 19 13.08 -5.92 -16.70
CA HIS A 19 12.31 -5.18 -15.70
C HIS A 19 12.15 -3.68 -16.01
N LYS A 20 12.65 -3.20 -17.16
CA LYS A 20 12.70 -1.76 -17.53
C LYS A 20 11.40 -1.00 -17.29
N TRP A 21 10.25 -1.56 -17.66
CA TRP A 21 8.97 -0.88 -17.49
C TRP A 21 8.56 -0.76 -16.03
N LYS A 22 8.75 -1.82 -15.24
CA LYS A 22 8.47 -1.79 -13.80
C LYS A 22 9.36 -0.76 -13.12
N MET A 23 10.66 -0.75 -13.44
CA MET A 23 11.60 0.24 -12.89
C MET A 23 11.23 1.66 -13.32
N LEU A 24 10.90 1.87 -14.60
CA LEU A 24 10.51 3.17 -15.14
C LEU A 24 9.27 3.72 -14.42
N PHE A 25 8.23 2.90 -14.21
CA PHE A 25 7.03 3.32 -13.49
C PHE A 25 7.30 3.68 -12.04
N TRP A 26 8.19 2.94 -11.35
CA TRP A 26 8.60 3.29 -9.99
C TRP A 26 9.39 4.60 -9.94
N ILE A 27 10.38 4.75 -10.83
CA ILE A 27 11.21 5.96 -10.92
C ILE A 27 10.33 7.17 -11.22
N LEU A 28 9.51 7.10 -12.26
CA LEU A 28 8.62 8.20 -12.64
C LEU A 28 7.59 8.49 -11.54
N GLY A 29 6.97 7.47 -10.96
CA GLY A 29 5.97 7.63 -9.91
C GLY A 29 6.52 8.35 -8.68
N ILE A 30 7.69 7.93 -8.18
CA ILE A 30 8.34 8.54 -7.02
C ILE A 30 8.83 9.95 -7.37
N VAL A 31 9.51 10.14 -8.50
CA VAL A 31 10.04 11.46 -8.90
C VAL A 31 8.90 12.46 -9.11
N VAL A 32 7.84 12.11 -9.84
CA VAL A 32 6.69 13.00 -10.08
C VAL A 32 5.99 13.34 -8.77
N LEU A 33 5.77 12.35 -7.90
CA LEU A 33 5.14 12.56 -6.60
C LEU A 33 5.96 13.53 -5.72
N THR A 34 7.29 13.43 -5.73
CA THR A 34 8.16 14.34 -4.98
C THR A 34 8.19 15.74 -5.59
N VAL A 35 8.23 15.83 -6.92
CA VAL A 35 8.43 17.10 -7.66
C VAL A 35 7.17 17.96 -7.74
N ILE A 36 5.97 17.38 -7.64
CA ILE A 36 4.73 18.15 -7.74
C ILE A 36 4.43 19.00 -6.49
N ILE A 37 5.03 18.66 -5.34
CA ILE A 37 4.67 19.22 -4.04
C ILE A 37 5.28 20.61 -3.77
N PRO A 38 6.59 20.87 -3.97
CA PRO A 38 7.18 22.17 -3.64
C PRO A 38 6.50 23.37 -4.35
N PRO A 39 6.11 23.30 -5.65
CA PRO A 39 5.36 24.37 -6.29
C PRO A 39 3.97 24.58 -5.67
N THR A 40 3.32 23.49 -5.26
CA THR A 40 2.01 23.52 -4.59
C THR A 40 2.12 24.25 -3.26
N PHE A 41 3.13 23.93 -2.43
CA PHE A 41 3.37 24.65 -1.19
C PHE A 41 3.70 26.13 -1.41
N LYS A 42 4.50 26.47 -2.42
CA LYS A 42 4.77 27.86 -2.77
C LYS A 42 3.48 28.62 -3.15
N SER A 43 2.55 27.96 -3.82
CA SER A 43 1.26 28.56 -4.18
C SER A 43 0.29 28.69 -3.00
N MET A 44 0.35 27.77 -2.03
CA MET A 44 -0.49 27.76 -0.83
C MET A 44 0.02 28.73 0.25
N TYR A 45 1.34 28.91 0.35
CA TYR A 45 1.99 29.76 1.35
C TYR A 45 2.94 30.79 0.69
N PRO A 46 2.42 31.84 0.05
CA PRO A 46 3.24 32.85 -0.62
C PRO A 46 4.12 33.65 0.34
N HIS A 47 3.67 33.87 1.57
CA HIS A 47 4.41 34.60 2.60
C HIS A 47 4.79 33.69 3.78
N GLN A 48 5.91 33.99 4.44
CA GLN A 48 6.34 33.25 5.64
C GLN A 48 5.34 33.34 6.79
N SER A 49 4.57 34.44 6.89
CA SER A 49 3.49 34.58 7.87
C SER A 49 2.42 33.50 7.72
N ASP A 50 2.16 33.08 6.49
CA ASP A 50 1.09 32.11 6.15
C ASP A 50 1.49 30.69 6.56
N MET A 51 2.77 30.47 6.89
CA MET A 51 3.32 29.19 7.33
C MET A 51 3.25 29.00 8.85
N GLN A 52 2.87 30.02 9.63
CA GLN A 52 2.78 29.86 11.09
C GLN A 52 1.75 28.82 11.54
N PRO A 53 0.52 28.79 10.98
CA PRO A 53 -0.48 27.79 11.38
C PRO A 53 0.00 26.35 11.17
N ILE A 54 0.59 26.05 10.00
CA ILE A 54 1.09 24.69 9.69
C ILE A 54 2.26 24.30 10.60
N VAL A 55 3.11 25.26 10.98
CA VAL A 55 4.19 25.03 11.94
C VAL A 55 3.66 24.75 13.35
N GLU A 56 2.62 25.47 13.78
CA GLU A 56 1.98 25.22 15.08
C GLU A 56 1.30 23.85 15.11
N THR A 57 0.55 23.50 14.06
CA THR A 57 -0.04 22.15 13.91
C THR A 57 1.04 21.07 13.91
N SER A 58 2.17 21.31 13.26
CA SER A 58 3.29 20.34 13.18
C SER A 58 3.99 20.08 14.52
N LYS A 59 3.82 20.97 15.51
CA LYS A 59 4.33 20.78 16.88
C LYS A 59 3.42 19.90 17.75
N ASN A 60 2.22 19.55 17.29
CA ASN A 60 1.34 18.63 18.00
C ASN A 60 2.01 17.23 18.07
N PRO A 61 2.02 16.56 19.24
CA PRO A 61 2.52 15.19 19.38
C PRO A 61 1.99 14.20 18.33
N ALA A 62 0.74 14.36 17.87
CA ALA A 62 0.18 13.51 16.81
C ALA A 62 0.88 13.71 15.46
N MET A 63 1.21 14.96 15.10
CA MET A 63 1.93 15.28 13.87
C MET A 63 3.40 14.89 13.94
N GLU A 64 4.03 15.07 15.10
CA GLU A 64 5.39 14.60 15.34
C GLU A 64 5.48 13.06 15.27
N ALA A 65 4.51 12.35 15.86
CA ALA A 65 4.39 10.92 15.70
C ALA A 65 4.21 10.50 14.23
N MET A 66 3.52 11.30 13.41
CA MET A 66 3.25 10.97 12.01
C MET A 66 4.43 11.27 11.07
N LEU A 67 5.03 12.45 11.20
CA LEU A 67 6.01 13.00 10.25
C LEU A 67 7.46 12.93 10.77
N GLY A 68 7.61 12.89 12.09
CA GLY A 68 8.90 12.99 12.77
C GLY A 68 9.18 14.39 13.30
N PRO A 69 10.36 14.57 13.94
CA PRO A 69 10.74 15.85 14.52
C PRO A 69 10.89 16.89 13.42
N GLY A 70 10.34 18.08 13.65
CA GLY A 70 10.45 19.22 12.75
C GLY A 70 11.36 20.29 13.35
N GLN A 71 12.30 20.81 12.55
CA GLN A 71 13.12 21.94 12.94
C GLN A 71 12.66 23.20 12.22
N PHE A 72 11.95 24.06 12.96
CA PHE A 72 11.25 25.22 12.42
C PHE A 72 11.89 26.56 12.81
N GLU A 73 13.18 26.58 13.17
CA GLU A 73 13.89 27.84 13.51
C GLU A 73 13.96 28.79 12.30
N HIS A 74 14.09 28.23 11.09
CA HIS A 74 14.09 28.96 9.82
C HIS A 74 13.05 28.39 8.85
N VAL A 75 11.77 28.70 9.10
CA VAL A 75 10.64 28.19 8.31
C VAL A 75 10.73 28.64 6.84
N SER A 76 10.63 27.66 5.95
CA SER A 76 10.62 27.88 4.52
C SER A 76 9.87 26.76 3.79
N VAL A 77 9.57 26.97 2.51
CA VAL A 77 8.91 25.94 1.68
C VAL A 77 9.72 24.64 1.64
N GLY A 78 11.06 24.72 1.53
CA GLY A 78 11.94 23.54 1.55
C GLY A 78 11.89 22.76 2.87
N VAL A 79 11.80 23.47 4.00
CA VAL A 79 11.71 22.86 5.34
C VAL A 79 10.37 22.16 5.53
N LEU A 80 9.25 22.81 5.21
CA LEU A 80 7.92 22.21 5.28
C LEU A 80 7.78 21.02 4.34
N PHE A 81 8.26 21.17 3.10
CA PHE A 81 8.31 20.08 2.13
C PHE A 81 9.07 18.87 2.66
N THR A 82 10.20 19.09 3.31
CA THR A 82 11.01 17.99 3.88
C THR A 82 10.30 17.33 5.05
N HIS A 83 9.80 18.12 5.98
CA HIS A 83 9.10 17.62 7.17
C HIS A 83 7.89 16.76 6.78
N GLU A 84 7.06 17.24 5.84
CA GLU A 84 5.87 16.51 5.43
C GLU A 84 6.17 15.32 4.51
N MET A 85 7.07 15.48 3.52
CA MET A 85 7.19 14.49 2.44
C MET A 85 8.31 13.47 2.62
N LEU A 86 9.38 13.79 3.35
CA LEU A 86 10.59 12.94 3.38
C LEU A 86 10.27 11.52 3.88
N LEU A 87 9.48 11.42 4.95
CA LEU A 87 9.16 10.13 5.54
C LEU A 87 8.24 9.29 4.64
N PHE A 88 7.15 9.87 4.11
CA PHE A 88 6.22 9.16 3.23
C PHE A 88 6.89 8.69 1.94
N THR A 89 7.67 9.57 1.30
CA THR A 89 8.44 9.21 0.10
C THR A 89 9.53 8.18 0.41
N GLY A 90 10.19 8.28 1.57
CA GLY A 90 11.16 7.30 2.05
C GLY A 90 10.55 5.91 2.26
N ILE A 91 9.34 5.83 2.83
CA ILE A 91 8.58 4.58 2.98
C ILE A 91 8.23 3.99 1.61
N LEU A 92 7.80 4.81 0.65
CA LEU A 92 7.51 4.35 -0.71
C LEU A 92 8.75 3.80 -1.42
N VAL A 93 9.89 4.48 -1.29
CA VAL A 93 11.19 4.03 -1.83
C VAL A 93 11.66 2.73 -1.16
N ALA A 94 11.43 2.58 0.15
CA ALA A 94 11.68 1.34 0.87
C ALA A 94 10.80 0.19 0.36
N ILE A 95 9.48 0.41 0.23
CA ILE A 95 8.52 -0.57 -0.33
C ILE A 95 8.94 -0.99 -1.75
N MET A 96 9.28 -0.03 -2.60
CA MET A 96 9.80 -0.31 -3.94
C MET A 96 11.01 -1.25 -3.88
N SER A 97 12.02 -0.92 -3.06
CA SER A 97 13.25 -1.70 -2.94
C SER A 97 12.99 -3.11 -2.41
N ILE A 98 12.09 -3.26 -1.43
CA ILE A 98 11.61 -4.56 -0.93
C ILE A 98 10.98 -5.38 -2.07
N LEU A 99 10.09 -4.78 -2.86
CA LEU A 99 9.37 -5.47 -3.94
C LEU A 99 10.25 -5.79 -5.16
N LEU A 100 11.32 -5.03 -5.39
CA LEU A 100 12.32 -5.34 -6.41
C LEU A 100 13.17 -6.53 -5.97
N VAL A 101 13.78 -6.46 -4.77
CA VAL A 101 14.66 -7.52 -4.27
C VAL A 101 13.90 -8.82 -4.06
N SER A 102 12.71 -8.79 -3.46
CA SER A 102 11.89 -10.01 -3.25
C SER A 102 11.55 -10.71 -4.57
N LYS A 103 11.24 -9.94 -5.62
CA LYS A 103 10.90 -10.47 -6.95
C LYS A 103 12.13 -11.04 -7.67
N SER A 104 13.23 -10.28 -7.75
CA SER A 104 14.45 -10.68 -8.46
C SER A 104 15.28 -11.73 -7.70
N THR A 105 14.89 -12.10 -6.48
CA THR A 105 15.49 -13.21 -5.71
C THR A 105 14.53 -14.40 -5.59
N ARG A 106 13.72 -14.48 -4.52
CA ARG A 106 12.80 -15.61 -4.28
C ARG A 106 11.68 -15.68 -5.31
N GLY A 107 11.29 -14.57 -5.93
CA GLY A 107 10.33 -14.58 -7.03
C GLY A 107 10.85 -15.32 -8.28
N ASP A 108 12.13 -15.17 -8.60
CA ASP A 108 12.79 -15.90 -9.69
C ASP A 108 13.09 -17.35 -9.31
N GLU A 109 13.49 -17.60 -8.06
CA GLU A 109 13.78 -18.94 -7.57
C GLU A 109 12.51 -19.80 -7.53
N SER A 110 11.42 -19.28 -6.96
CA SER A 110 10.13 -20.00 -6.90
C SER A 110 9.46 -20.21 -8.27
N ALA A 111 9.92 -19.51 -9.30
CA ALA A 111 9.47 -19.67 -10.67
C ALA A 111 10.37 -20.60 -11.50
N GLY A 112 11.39 -21.23 -10.90
CA GLY A 112 12.35 -22.11 -11.58
C GLY A 112 13.31 -21.37 -12.53
N ARG A 113 13.28 -20.03 -12.58
CA ARG A 113 14.13 -19.25 -13.49
C ARG A 113 15.61 -19.34 -13.10
N ILE A 114 15.88 -19.44 -11.80
CA ILE A 114 17.25 -19.56 -11.29
C ILE A 114 17.90 -20.87 -11.73
N GLU A 115 17.16 -21.97 -11.86
CA GLU A 115 17.70 -23.25 -12.33
C GLU A 115 18.17 -23.16 -13.78
N MET A 116 17.37 -22.52 -14.64
CA MET A 116 17.74 -22.27 -16.04
C MET A 116 18.96 -21.36 -16.15
N ILE A 117 19.05 -20.30 -15.33
CA ILE A 117 20.21 -19.40 -15.31
C ILE A 117 21.47 -20.14 -14.81
N ARG A 118 21.33 -21.06 -13.86
CA ARG A 118 22.45 -21.84 -13.32
C ARG A 118 22.90 -22.99 -14.22
N ALA A 119 22.11 -23.36 -15.22
CA ALA A 119 22.55 -24.27 -16.29
C ALA A 119 23.55 -23.59 -17.26
N LEU A 120 23.59 -22.25 -17.27
CA LEU A 120 24.58 -21.46 -18.02
C LEU A 120 25.87 -21.29 -17.21
N PRO A 121 27.01 -20.88 -17.82
CA PRO A 121 28.29 -20.66 -17.13
C PRO A 121 28.31 -19.39 -16.25
N VAL A 122 27.35 -19.29 -15.34
CA VAL A 122 27.11 -18.17 -14.42
C VAL A 122 27.57 -18.56 -13.02
N GLY A 123 28.29 -17.65 -12.35
CA GLY A 123 28.80 -17.88 -11.01
C GLY A 123 27.68 -17.99 -9.97
N LYS A 124 27.90 -18.76 -8.89
CA LYS A 124 26.89 -19.03 -7.84
C LYS A 124 26.23 -17.75 -7.33
N VAL A 125 27.01 -16.71 -7.04
CA VAL A 125 26.52 -15.47 -6.40
C VAL A 125 25.89 -14.50 -7.40
N SER A 126 26.11 -14.70 -8.69
CA SER A 126 25.78 -13.72 -9.72
C SER A 126 24.30 -13.33 -9.77
N PRO A 127 23.32 -14.23 -9.60
CA PRO A 127 21.90 -13.83 -9.55
C PRO A 127 21.58 -12.90 -8.39
N LEU A 128 22.08 -13.19 -7.19
CA LEU A 128 21.85 -12.34 -6.02
C LEU A 128 22.49 -10.96 -6.21
N VAL A 129 23.76 -10.92 -6.64
CA VAL A 129 24.46 -9.66 -6.87
C VAL A 129 23.80 -8.85 -7.98
N SER A 130 23.35 -9.50 -9.06
CA SER A 130 22.67 -8.81 -10.17
C SER A 130 21.33 -8.19 -9.74
N ALA A 131 20.57 -8.89 -8.89
CA ALA A 131 19.34 -8.36 -8.31
C ALA A 131 19.60 -7.16 -7.39
N LEU A 132 20.70 -7.18 -6.62
CA LEU A 132 21.08 -6.06 -5.76
C LEU A 132 21.59 -4.87 -6.58
N ILE A 133 22.37 -5.09 -7.63
CA ILE A 133 22.81 -4.05 -8.58
C ILE A 133 21.60 -3.40 -9.24
N GLU A 134 20.61 -4.18 -9.69
CA GLU A 134 19.36 -3.65 -10.25
C GLU A 134 18.68 -2.67 -9.27
N MET A 135 18.50 -3.10 -8.01
CA MET A 135 17.88 -2.26 -6.98
C MET A 135 18.70 -1.00 -6.67
N ILE A 136 20.03 -1.11 -6.59
CA ILE A 136 20.93 0.04 -6.36
C ILE A 136 20.82 1.05 -7.50
N ILE A 137 20.82 0.58 -8.76
CA ILE A 137 20.69 1.46 -9.94
C ILE A 137 19.38 2.24 -9.88
N VAL A 138 18.27 1.59 -9.54
CA VAL A 138 16.98 2.27 -9.42
C VAL A 138 17.01 3.37 -8.35
N ASN A 139 17.57 3.08 -7.17
CA ASN A 139 17.68 4.08 -6.10
C ASN A 139 18.62 5.24 -6.48
N ILE A 140 19.76 4.96 -7.12
CA ILE A 140 20.69 5.99 -7.61
C ILE A 140 20.00 6.87 -8.67
N MET A 141 19.23 6.29 -9.58
CA MET A 141 18.50 7.06 -10.59
C MET A 141 17.45 7.98 -9.96
N ILE A 142 16.72 7.51 -8.94
CA ILE A 142 15.78 8.34 -8.18
C ILE A 142 16.52 9.48 -7.48
N THR A 143 17.63 9.18 -6.79
CA THR A 143 18.45 10.19 -6.12
C THR A 143 18.97 11.24 -7.11
N ILE A 144 19.54 10.83 -8.24
CA ILE A 144 20.07 11.78 -9.25
C ILE A 144 18.95 12.64 -9.82
N LEU A 145 17.80 12.05 -10.18
CA LEU A 145 16.68 12.81 -10.76
C LEU A 145 16.13 13.83 -9.77
N ILE A 146 15.90 13.45 -8.51
CA ILE A 146 15.37 14.38 -7.49
C ILE A 146 16.39 15.48 -7.18
N MET A 147 17.67 15.11 -7.00
CA MET A 147 18.77 16.03 -6.76
C MET A 147 18.90 17.10 -7.85
N VAL A 148 18.67 16.72 -9.11
CA VAL A 148 18.77 17.62 -10.26
C VAL A 148 17.49 18.45 -10.44
N ILE A 149 16.30 17.84 -10.32
CA ILE A 149 15.04 18.50 -10.66
C ILE A 149 14.63 19.56 -9.61
N LEU A 150 14.82 19.29 -8.32
CA LEU A 150 14.34 20.19 -7.25
C LEU A 150 14.95 21.60 -7.34
N PRO A 151 16.28 21.78 -7.51
CA PRO A 151 16.87 23.12 -7.65
C PRO A 151 16.40 23.88 -8.90
N PHE A 152 16.06 23.17 -9.99
CA PHE A 152 15.59 23.80 -11.23
C PHE A 152 14.19 24.42 -11.14
N MET A 153 13.49 24.25 -10.01
CA MET A 153 12.18 24.86 -9.79
C MET A 153 12.23 26.36 -9.50
N ASN A 154 13.41 26.92 -9.24
CA ASN A 154 13.61 28.34 -8.88
C ASN A 154 12.70 28.79 -7.72
N ILE A 155 12.74 28.01 -6.62
CA ILE A 155 12.12 28.36 -5.34
C ILE A 155 13.27 28.75 -4.40
N ASP A 156 13.23 29.95 -3.83
CA ASP A 156 14.37 30.55 -3.11
C ASP A 156 14.89 29.69 -1.94
N SER A 157 14.01 28.88 -1.33
CA SER A 157 14.35 27.98 -0.23
C SER A 157 14.74 26.56 -0.64
N VAL A 158 14.58 26.19 -1.91
CA VAL A 158 14.92 24.86 -2.44
C VAL A 158 16.27 24.96 -3.13
N ASP A 159 17.33 24.88 -2.33
CA ASP A 159 18.70 25.01 -2.79
C ASP A 159 19.32 23.66 -3.22
N TRP A 160 20.50 23.73 -3.83
CA TRP A 160 21.24 22.53 -4.25
C TRP A 160 21.66 21.67 -3.07
N GLN A 161 22.10 22.27 -1.96
CA GLN A 161 22.60 21.52 -0.82
C GLN A 161 21.49 20.71 -0.16
N GLY A 162 20.33 21.33 0.11
CA GLY A 162 19.17 20.63 0.66
C GLY A 162 18.61 19.59 -0.30
N SER A 163 18.61 19.87 -1.62
CA SER A 163 18.17 18.89 -2.63
C SER A 163 19.05 17.64 -2.65
N ILE A 164 20.37 17.79 -2.49
CA ILE A 164 21.31 16.67 -2.42
C ILE A 164 21.03 15.84 -1.15
N VAL A 165 20.91 16.48 0.01
CA VAL A 165 20.66 15.78 1.28
C VAL A 165 19.32 15.05 1.24
N TYR A 166 18.25 15.72 0.80
CA TYR A 166 16.93 15.12 0.64
C TYR A 166 16.97 13.88 -0.27
N ALA A 167 17.58 14.02 -1.46
CA ALA A 167 17.65 12.92 -2.43
C ALA A 167 18.54 11.76 -1.95
N ALA A 168 19.62 12.04 -1.24
CA ALA A 168 20.52 11.05 -0.66
C ALA A 168 19.87 10.31 0.53
N SER A 169 19.04 10.98 1.31
CA SER A 169 18.20 10.35 2.34
C SER A 169 17.26 9.32 1.73
N LEU A 170 16.60 9.65 0.62
CA LEU A 170 15.72 8.72 -0.09
C LEU A 170 16.47 7.53 -0.70
N GLY A 171 17.60 7.77 -1.37
CA GLY A 171 18.41 6.68 -1.95
C GLY A 171 18.96 5.74 -0.88
N SER A 172 19.46 6.28 0.23
CA SER A 172 20.07 5.49 1.30
C SER A 172 19.03 4.60 2.01
N ILE A 173 17.82 5.10 2.29
CA ILE A 173 16.76 4.29 2.92
C ILE A 173 16.29 3.15 2.00
N GLY A 174 16.17 3.41 0.69
CA GLY A 174 15.84 2.37 -0.30
C GLY A 174 16.88 1.26 -0.33
N ILE A 175 18.16 1.63 -0.39
CA ILE A 175 19.27 0.67 -0.36
C ILE A 175 19.25 -0.15 0.94
N LEU A 176 19.08 0.49 2.10
CA LEU A 176 19.02 -0.21 3.39
C LEU A 176 17.93 -1.28 3.41
N PHE A 177 16.69 -0.92 3.09
CA PHE A 177 15.57 -1.86 3.10
C PHE A 177 15.72 -2.94 2.02
N GLY A 178 16.29 -2.62 0.86
CA GLY A 178 16.66 -3.61 -0.15
C GLY A 178 17.68 -4.64 0.37
N MET A 179 18.73 -4.20 1.06
CA MET A 179 19.73 -5.09 1.66
C MET A 179 19.15 -5.94 2.78
N MET A 180 18.27 -5.37 3.62
CA MET A 180 17.53 -6.09 4.63
C MET A 180 16.63 -7.18 4.01
N THR A 181 15.93 -6.86 2.92
CA THR A 181 15.12 -7.85 2.18
C THR A 181 15.97 -9.00 1.63
N ALA A 182 17.21 -8.74 1.24
CA ALA A 182 18.13 -9.78 0.80
C ALA A 182 18.46 -10.80 1.91
N ILE A 183 18.49 -10.37 3.18
CA ILE A 183 18.61 -11.27 4.35
C ILE A 183 17.39 -12.18 4.43
N PHE A 184 16.18 -11.61 4.40
CA PHE A 184 14.94 -12.40 4.45
C PHE A 184 14.79 -13.34 3.24
N ALA A 185 15.30 -12.94 2.08
CA ALA A 185 15.41 -13.81 0.92
C ALA A 185 16.29 -15.03 1.19
N GLN A 186 17.30 -14.97 2.06
CA GLN A 186 18.06 -16.15 2.47
C GLN A 186 17.34 -17.01 3.51
N LEU A 187 16.62 -16.37 4.43
CA LEU A 187 15.97 -17.06 5.55
C LEU A 187 14.72 -17.84 5.14
N THR A 188 13.98 -17.38 4.14
CA THR A 188 12.65 -17.92 3.81
C THR A 188 12.58 -18.52 2.42
N GLU A 189 11.67 -19.48 2.20
CA GLU A 189 11.52 -20.19 0.91
C GLU A 189 10.65 -19.44 -0.11
N THR A 190 9.73 -18.58 0.34
CA THR A 190 8.72 -17.97 -0.55
C THR A 190 8.89 -16.46 -0.68
N SER A 191 8.71 -15.92 -1.89
CA SER A 191 8.74 -14.47 -2.13
C SER A 191 7.70 -13.71 -1.30
N SER A 192 6.52 -14.32 -1.08
CA SER A 192 5.49 -13.72 -0.22
C SER A 192 5.94 -13.59 1.24
N SER A 193 6.67 -14.58 1.78
CA SER A 193 7.26 -14.48 3.13
C SER A 193 8.35 -13.41 3.19
N VAL A 194 9.23 -13.33 2.18
CA VAL A 194 10.27 -12.29 2.10
C VAL A 194 9.65 -10.90 2.16
N THR A 195 8.65 -10.64 1.31
CA THR A 195 7.94 -9.37 1.26
C THR A 195 7.23 -9.10 2.59
N GLY A 196 6.51 -10.09 3.13
CA GLY A 196 5.78 -9.96 4.38
C GLY A 196 6.68 -9.57 5.54
N TYR A 197 7.76 -10.31 5.79
CA TYR A 197 8.69 -9.99 6.88
C TYR A 197 9.39 -8.64 6.66
N SER A 198 9.77 -8.31 5.42
CA SER A 198 10.41 -7.02 5.13
C SER A 198 9.48 -5.84 5.39
N ILE A 199 8.22 -5.94 4.97
CA ILE A 199 7.19 -4.91 5.26
C ILE A 199 6.90 -4.85 6.76
N THR A 200 6.83 -5.98 7.46
CA THR A 200 6.65 -5.98 8.91
C THR A 200 7.78 -5.23 9.61
N VAL A 201 9.03 -5.44 9.23
CA VAL A 201 10.16 -4.69 9.81
C VAL A 201 10.08 -3.20 9.46
N LEU A 202 9.69 -2.84 8.24
CA LEU A 202 9.46 -1.44 7.86
C LEU A 202 8.38 -0.77 8.72
N LEU A 203 7.23 -1.43 8.91
CA LEU A 203 6.13 -0.92 9.73
C LEU A 203 6.51 -0.84 11.22
N LEU A 204 7.21 -1.85 11.74
CA LEU A 204 7.72 -1.80 13.11
C LEU A 204 8.75 -0.68 13.29
N SER A 205 9.61 -0.45 12.30
CA SER A 205 10.56 0.67 12.31
C SER A 205 9.81 2.00 12.36
N TYR A 206 8.71 2.13 11.60
CA TYR A 206 7.87 3.32 11.63
C TYR A 206 7.20 3.52 13.00
N LEU A 207 6.65 2.45 13.60
CA LEU A 207 6.01 2.52 14.92
C LEU A 207 7.00 2.83 16.03
N VAL A 208 8.17 2.19 16.04
CA VAL A 208 9.24 2.47 17.02
C VAL A 208 9.69 3.93 16.92
N ARG A 209 9.80 4.46 15.70
CA ARG A 209 10.08 5.88 15.47
C ARG A 209 8.95 6.75 16.03
N ALA A 210 7.71 6.52 15.60
CA ALA A 210 6.55 7.33 15.97
C ALA A 210 6.34 7.42 17.49
N VAL A 211 6.50 6.30 18.19
CA VAL A 211 6.43 6.25 19.66
C VAL A 211 7.65 6.93 20.29
N GLY A 212 8.84 6.70 19.73
CA GLY A 212 10.08 7.31 20.24
C GLY A 212 10.08 8.84 20.11
N ASP A 213 9.63 9.38 18.99
CA ASP A 213 9.60 10.83 18.78
C ASP A 213 8.69 11.55 19.79
N VAL A 214 7.62 10.91 20.27
CA VAL A 214 6.71 11.49 21.29
C VAL A 214 7.20 11.25 22.72
N ILE A 215 7.75 10.07 23.02
CA ILE A 215 8.04 9.66 24.40
C ILE A 215 9.51 9.89 24.78
N ASN A 216 10.43 9.40 23.95
CA ASN A 216 11.87 9.45 24.21
C ASN A 216 12.66 9.33 22.91
N GLU A 217 13.41 10.38 22.61
CA GLU A 217 14.24 10.50 21.43
C GLU A 217 15.22 9.33 21.23
N ASP A 218 15.77 8.77 22.32
CA ASP A 218 16.69 7.64 22.27
C ASP A 218 16.07 6.39 21.62
N ILE A 219 14.75 6.22 21.77
CA ILE A 219 14.01 5.11 21.17
C ILE A 219 13.87 5.31 19.67
N SER A 220 13.62 6.54 19.21
CA SER A 220 13.49 6.79 17.77
C SER A 220 14.82 6.72 17.04
N MET A 221 15.94 6.92 17.73
CA MET A 221 17.30 6.66 17.24
C MET A 221 17.61 5.19 17.00
N ILE A 222 16.79 4.25 17.45
CA ILE A 222 16.93 2.82 17.08
C ILE A 222 16.39 2.56 15.67
N SER A 223 15.41 3.37 15.24
CA SER A 223 14.74 3.18 13.97
C SER A 223 15.54 3.78 12.81
N PRO A 224 15.79 3.03 11.72
CA PRO A 224 16.38 3.62 10.52
C PRO A 224 15.55 4.73 9.90
N LEU A 225 14.23 4.72 10.13
CA LEU A 225 13.34 5.80 9.70
C LEU A 225 13.48 7.04 10.60
N GLY A 226 13.91 6.89 11.85
CA GLY A 226 14.22 8.02 12.74
C GLY A 226 15.55 8.71 12.38
N TRP A 227 16.50 8.00 11.79
CA TRP A 227 17.73 8.61 11.28
C TRP A 227 17.42 9.57 10.13
N ILE A 228 16.64 9.13 9.13
CA ILE A 228 16.40 9.94 7.93
C ILE A 228 15.66 11.24 8.22
N THR A 229 14.73 11.26 9.18
CA THR A 229 13.99 12.48 9.55
C THR A 229 14.91 13.54 10.16
N ARG A 230 16.02 13.13 10.78
CA ARG A 230 17.05 14.01 11.37
C ARG A 230 18.09 14.53 10.39
N THR A 231 17.91 14.27 9.11
CA THR A 231 18.74 14.91 8.07
C THR A 231 18.41 16.39 7.92
N PHE A 232 17.20 16.80 8.34
CA PHE A 232 16.72 18.20 8.32
C PHE A 232 17.13 18.92 7.03
N ALA A 233 16.81 18.30 5.88
CA ALA A 233 17.14 18.85 4.57
C ALA A 233 16.51 20.24 4.39
N TYR A 234 17.25 21.16 3.77
CA TYR A 234 16.94 22.61 3.64
C TYR A 234 16.93 23.41 4.96
N SER A 235 17.25 22.78 6.10
CA SER A 235 17.53 23.45 7.38
C SER A 235 19.02 23.28 7.72
N GLU A 236 19.37 22.27 8.53
CA GLU A 236 20.76 21.99 8.93
C GLU A 236 21.56 21.17 7.91
N ASN A 237 20.88 20.39 7.06
CA ASN A 237 21.51 19.53 6.06
C ASN A 237 22.49 18.51 6.68
N ASN A 238 22.04 17.78 7.70
CA ASN A 238 22.84 16.81 8.44
C ASN A 238 23.13 15.54 7.62
N TRP A 239 24.42 15.23 7.48
CA TRP A 239 24.90 14.07 6.69
C TRP A 239 25.09 12.80 7.50
N TRP A 240 25.27 12.91 8.81
CA TRP A 240 25.53 11.76 9.67
C TRP A 240 24.45 10.66 9.57
N PRO A 241 23.14 10.95 9.43
CA PRO A 241 22.14 9.88 9.36
C PRO A 241 22.24 9.06 8.06
N ILE A 242 22.58 9.72 6.95
CA ILE A 242 22.81 9.07 5.65
C ILE A 242 23.99 8.10 5.75
N VAL A 243 25.08 8.53 6.40
CA VAL A 243 26.28 7.70 6.61
C VAL A 243 25.96 6.46 7.45
N ILE A 244 25.23 6.62 8.57
CA ILE A 244 24.82 5.49 9.41
C ILE A 244 23.88 4.53 8.67
N THR A 245 22.93 5.05 7.89
CA THR A 245 22.05 4.23 7.04
C THR A 245 22.84 3.41 6.03
N LEU A 246 23.84 3.99 5.37
CA LEU A 246 24.69 3.27 4.40
C LEU A 246 25.60 2.23 5.07
N ILE A 247 26.19 2.55 6.22
CA ILE A 247 26.99 1.58 7.00
C ILE A 247 26.12 0.37 7.38
N THR A 248 24.90 0.62 7.86
CA THR A 248 23.95 -0.43 8.23
C THR A 248 23.56 -1.27 7.01
N ALA A 249 23.38 -0.66 5.85
CA ALA A 249 23.11 -1.38 4.61
C ALA A 249 24.28 -2.31 4.20
N ILE A 250 25.53 -1.88 4.39
CA ILE A 250 26.72 -2.72 4.15
C ILE A 250 26.75 -3.90 5.13
N ILE A 251 26.41 -3.68 6.40
CA ILE A 251 26.30 -4.76 7.40
C ILE A 251 25.24 -5.79 6.96
N PHE A 252 24.08 -5.34 6.51
CA PHE A 252 23.04 -6.23 6.00
C PHE A 252 23.45 -6.99 4.74
N LEU A 253 24.19 -6.35 3.83
CA LEU A 253 24.78 -7.03 2.67
C LEU A 253 25.73 -8.15 3.10
N MET A 254 26.63 -7.89 4.06
CA MET A 254 27.56 -8.90 4.57
C MET A 254 26.80 -10.09 5.18
N ILE A 255 25.77 -9.83 5.99
CA ILE A 255 24.92 -10.88 6.58
C ILE A 255 24.23 -11.68 5.47
N ALA A 256 23.61 -11.02 4.50
CA ALA A 256 22.93 -11.68 3.38
C ALA A 256 23.89 -12.58 2.60
N MET A 257 25.12 -12.13 2.36
CA MET A 257 26.15 -12.91 1.67
C MET A 257 26.60 -14.13 2.49
N ILE A 258 26.86 -13.97 3.79
CA ILE A 258 27.22 -15.09 4.67
C ILE A 258 26.12 -16.16 4.69
N LEU A 259 24.85 -15.74 4.80
CA LEU A 259 23.71 -16.65 4.75
C LEU A 259 23.60 -17.33 3.38
N TYR A 260 23.82 -16.60 2.28
CA TYR A 260 23.79 -17.14 0.92
C TYR A 260 24.82 -18.26 0.70
N PHE A 261 26.03 -18.15 1.27
CA PHE A 261 27.05 -19.19 1.15
C PHE A 261 26.72 -20.45 1.94
N ARG A 262 26.03 -20.32 3.08
CA ARG A 262 25.60 -21.43 3.93
C ARG A 262 24.32 -22.11 3.45
N ARG A 263 23.55 -21.44 2.60
CA ARG A 263 22.25 -21.92 2.09
C ARG A 263 22.42 -22.80 0.86
N ASP A 264 21.66 -23.88 0.82
CA ASP A 264 21.47 -24.68 -0.38
C ASP A 264 20.43 -24.03 -1.32
N ILE A 265 20.34 -24.55 -2.53
CA ILE A 265 19.38 -24.08 -3.54
C ILE A 265 17.99 -24.57 -3.14
N GLU A 266 16.95 -23.75 -3.35
CA GLU A 266 15.56 -24.03 -3.00
C GLU A 266 15.24 -24.18 -1.50
N SER A 267 16.23 -24.38 -0.63
CA SER A 267 16.01 -24.39 0.81
C SER A 267 16.00 -22.98 1.40
N GLY A 268 15.09 -22.74 2.36
CA GLY A 268 15.21 -21.65 3.32
C GLY A 268 16.02 -22.10 4.52
N LEU A 269 16.74 -21.19 5.17
CA LEU A 269 17.40 -21.51 6.44
C LEU A 269 16.41 -21.70 7.60
N LEU A 270 15.22 -21.09 7.50
CA LEU A 270 14.13 -21.35 8.42
C LEU A 270 13.40 -22.64 8.01
N PRO A 271 13.26 -23.63 8.91
CA PRO A 271 12.66 -24.90 8.58
C PRO A 271 11.18 -24.72 8.20
N SER A 272 10.82 -25.26 7.05
CA SER A 272 9.43 -25.43 6.67
C SER A 272 8.74 -26.37 7.66
N LYS A 273 7.76 -25.86 8.41
CA LYS A 273 7.02 -26.69 9.39
C LYS A 273 6.28 -27.79 8.61
N PRO A 274 6.39 -29.08 8.99
CA PRO A 274 5.85 -30.22 8.24
C PRO A 274 4.30 -30.28 8.16
N GLY A 275 3.60 -29.23 8.58
CA GLY A 275 2.15 -29.19 8.66
C GLY A 275 1.60 -30.15 9.72
N LYS A 276 0.28 -30.21 9.83
CA LYS A 276 -0.41 -31.20 10.68
C LYS A 276 -0.58 -32.49 9.90
N ARG A 277 -0.38 -33.65 10.55
CA ARG A 277 -0.58 -34.99 9.96
C ARG A 277 -2.01 -35.21 9.46
N THR A 278 -2.99 -34.59 10.10
CA THR A 278 -4.40 -34.65 9.73
C THR A 278 -4.93 -33.25 9.44
N ALA A 279 -5.68 -33.12 8.34
CA ALA A 279 -6.39 -31.89 8.00
C ALA A 279 -7.87 -32.04 8.36
N HIS A 280 -8.45 -31.02 8.99
CA HIS A 280 -9.90 -30.95 9.21
C HIS A 280 -10.65 -31.00 7.87
N LYS A 281 -11.83 -31.64 7.81
CA LYS A 281 -12.59 -31.88 6.55
C LYS A 281 -12.81 -30.61 5.72
N ILE A 282 -12.97 -29.46 6.37
CA ILE A 282 -13.10 -28.14 5.70
C ILE A 282 -11.88 -27.83 4.81
N TRP A 283 -10.66 -28.13 5.26
CA TRP A 283 -9.41 -27.87 4.52
C TRP A 283 -9.21 -28.80 3.32
N LEU A 284 -10.02 -29.85 3.18
CA LEU A 284 -10.02 -30.76 2.03
C LEU A 284 -10.93 -30.28 0.89
N SER A 285 -11.64 -29.16 1.07
CA SER A 285 -12.48 -28.55 0.05
C SER A 285 -11.75 -27.41 -0.68
N PRO A 286 -12.14 -27.06 -1.92
CA PRO A 286 -11.61 -25.88 -2.62
C PRO A 286 -11.72 -24.58 -1.80
N LEU A 287 -12.82 -24.44 -1.06
CA LEU A 287 -13.05 -23.31 -0.15
C LEU A 287 -12.05 -23.29 1.00
N GLY A 288 -11.81 -24.43 1.65
CA GLY A 288 -10.81 -24.52 2.73
C GLY A 288 -9.40 -24.28 2.21
N LEU A 289 -9.05 -24.81 1.03
CA LEU A 289 -7.77 -24.54 0.39
C LEU A 289 -7.58 -23.03 0.18
N GLN A 290 -8.59 -22.36 -0.38
CA GLN A 290 -8.51 -20.93 -0.61
C GLN A 290 -8.39 -20.12 0.68
N LEU A 291 -9.19 -20.44 1.71
CA LEU A 291 -9.07 -19.80 3.01
C LEU A 291 -7.65 -19.98 3.58
N LYS A 292 -7.05 -21.16 3.41
CA LYS A 292 -5.68 -21.44 3.88
C LYS A 292 -4.65 -20.58 3.16
N LEU A 293 -4.82 -20.43 1.86
CA LEU A 293 -3.92 -19.64 1.02
C LEU A 293 -4.12 -18.14 1.24
N TYR A 294 -5.35 -17.67 1.47
CA TYR A 294 -5.68 -16.25 1.60
C TYR A 294 -5.63 -15.73 3.05
N LYS A 295 -5.54 -16.58 4.07
CA LYS A 295 -5.55 -16.20 5.49
C LYS A 295 -4.63 -15.02 5.83
N VAL A 296 -3.42 -14.98 5.26
CA VAL A 296 -2.43 -13.93 5.56
C VAL A 296 -2.92 -12.61 5.00
N GLY A 297 -3.36 -12.60 3.73
CA GLY A 297 -3.95 -11.41 3.12
C GLY A 297 -5.19 -10.94 3.86
N LEU A 298 -6.06 -11.86 4.32
CA LEU A 298 -7.24 -11.53 5.11
C LEU A 298 -6.87 -10.82 6.43
N ILE A 299 -5.90 -11.35 7.18
CA ILE A 299 -5.45 -10.76 8.45
C ILE A 299 -4.76 -9.41 8.21
N SER A 300 -3.86 -9.31 7.23
CA SER A 300 -3.16 -8.07 6.92
C SER A 300 -4.11 -6.95 6.51
N TRP A 301 -5.10 -7.25 5.65
CA TRP A 301 -6.12 -6.27 5.27
C TRP A 301 -7.06 -5.95 6.43
N ALA A 302 -7.43 -6.91 7.28
CA ALA A 302 -8.22 -6.64 8.48
C ALA A 302 -7.50 -5.64 9.41
N ILE A 303 -6.22 -5.86 9.69
CA ILE A 303 -5.42 -4.93 10.51
C ILE A 303 -5.33 -3.56 9.81
N GLY A 304 -5.05 -3.53 8.50
CA GLY A 304 -4.97 -2.29 7.74
C GLY A 304 -6.28 -1.50 7.74
N MET A 305 -7.43 -2.17 7.53
CA MET A 305 -8.75 -1.55 7.56
C MET A 305 -9.13 -1.07 8.97
N PHE A 306 -8.74 -1.82 10.01
CA PHE A 306 -8.95 -1.40 11.40
C PHE A 306 -8.19 -0.11 11.71
N VAL A 307 -6.89 -0.07 11.39
CA VAL A 307 -6.05 1.12 11.57
C VAL A 307 -6.56 2.28 10.72
N PHE A 308 -6.98 2.01 9.48
CA PHE A 308 -7.55 3.02 8.58
C PHE A 308 -8.82 3.64 9.15
N GLY A 309 -9.75 2.82 9.65
CA GLY A 309 -10.94 3.28 10.34
C GLY A 309 -10.62 4.07 11.61
N ALA A 310 -9.71 3.55 12.44
CA ALA A 310 -9.28 4.22 13.66
C ALA A 310 -8.62 5.58 13.40
N SER A 311 -7.85 5.71 12.32
CA SER A 311 -7.21 6.97 11.92
C SER A 311 -8.23 8.05 11.58
N TYR A 312 -9.33 7.70 10.91
CA TYR A 312 -10.42 8.66 10.67
C TYR A 312 -11.26 8.91 11.92
N GLY A 313 -11.43 7.90 12.77
CA GLY A 313 -12.11 8.05 14.05
C GLY A 313 -11.41 9.02 15.01
N SER A 314 -10.08 9.09 14.99
CA SER A 314 -9.32 10.00 15.87
C SER A 314 -9.45 11.48 15.48
N ILE A 315 -9.75 11.77 14.20
CA ILE A 315 -9.92 13.15 13.71
C ILE A 315 -11.16 13.80 14.31
N PHE A 316 -12.14 13.02 14.79
CA PHE A 316 -13.41 13.56 15.29
C PHE A 316 -13.27 14.55 16.45
N GLY A 317 -12.23 14.44 17.28
CA GLY A 317 -12.00 15.42 18.36
C GLY A 317 -11.46 16.76 17.93
N GLU A 318 -10.76 16.82 16.78
CA GLU A 318 -10.13 18.05 16.27
C GLU A 318 -10.98 18.69 15.15
N LEU A 319 -12.11 18.07 14.76
CA LEU A 319 -12.96 18.53 13.67
C LEU A 319 -13.47 19.97 13.86
N ASP A 320 -13.82 20.35 15.09
CA ASP A 320 -14.33 21.69 15.40
C ASP A 320 -13.31 22.79 15.09
N ASP A 321 -12.05 22.55 15.47
CA ASP A 321 -10.96 23.50 15.28
C ASP A 321 -10.53 23.51 13.81
N PHE A 322 -10.46 22.33 13.18
CA PHE A 322 -10.07 22.17 11.78
C PHE A 322 -11.05 22.81 10.79
N ILE A 323 -12.36 22.80 11.09
CA ILE A 323 -13.39 23.45 10.26
C ILE A 323 -13.42 24.96 10.50
N LYS A 324 -13.23 25.43 11.75
CA LYS A 324 -13.17 26.88 12.04
C LYS A 324 -12.05 27.58 11.29
N ASP A 325 -10.91 26.92 11.13
CA ASP A 325 -9.71 27.51 10.54
C ASP A 325 -9.60 27.34 9.02
N ASN A 326 -10.54 26.62 8.38
CA ASN A 326 -10.46 26.30 6.96
C ASN A 326 -11.74 26.67 6.17
N GLU A 327 -11.69 27.80 5.45
CA GLU A 327 -12.79 28.31 4.62
C GLU A 327 -13.31 27.29 3.59
N MET A 328 -12.45 26.42 3.07
CA MET A 328 -12.83 25.37 2.11
C MET A 328 -13.67 24.28 2.78
N LEU A 329 -13.32 23.85 3.99
CA LEU A 329 -14.11 22.87 4.74
C LEU A 329 -15.43 23.47 5.22
N GLN A 330 -15.43 24.76 5.57
CA GLN A 330 -16.67 25.49 5.85
C GLN A 330 -17.60 25.47 4.63
N GLN A 331 -17.09 25.64 3.41
CA GLN A 331 -17.92 25.54 2.19
C GLN A 331 -18.47 24.12 1.94
N MET A 332 -17.73 23.06 2.29
CA MET A 332 -18.22 21.68 2.18
C MET A 332 -19.32 21.34 3.20
N VAL A 333 -19.37 22.09 4.30
CA VAL A 333 -20.31 21.92 5.42
C VAL A 333 -21.43 22.98 5.42
N ALA A 334 -21.25 24.07 4.65
CA ALA A 334 -22.14 25.21 4.57
C ALA A 334 -23.55 24.78 4.12
N GLY A 335 -24.52 24.98 5.01
CA GLY A 335 -25.92 24.60 4.82
C GLY A 335 -26.42 23.47 5.72
N LYS A 336 -25.56 22.83 6.53
CA LYS A 336 -25.92 21.69 7.40
C LYS A 336 -26.09 22.02 8.90
N GLY A 337 -26.00 23.29 9.31
CA GLY A 337 -26.24 23.75 10.69
C GLY A 337 -25.21 23.21 11.72
N ASP A 338 -25.62 23.14 13.00
CA ASP A 338 -24.78 22.70 14.14
C ASP A 338 -24.45 21.18 14.14
N HIS A 339 -24.98 20.40 13.20
CA HIS A 339 -24.78 18.93 13.11
C HIS A 339 -23.75 18.53 12.02
N TYR A 340 -22.66 19.28 11.89
CA TYR A 340 -21.65 19.02 10.87
C TYR A 340 -20.85 17.73 11.10
N ILE A 341 -20.71 17.30 12.35
CA ILE A 341 -20.08 16.02 12.72
C ILE A 341 -20.86 14.84 12.15
N GLU A 342 -22.20 14.88 12.22
CA GLU A 342 -23.10 13.87 11.66
C GLU A 342 -23.03 13.81 10.13
N ALA A 343 -22.82 14.96 9.49
CA ALA A 343 -22.69 15.08 8.05
C ALA A 343 -21.36 14.56 7.49
N PHE A 344 -20.33 14.45 8.34
CA PHE A 344 -19.01 13.98 7.95
C PHE A 344 -18.93 12.44 7.90
N LEU A 345 -19.69 11.76 8.75
CA LEU A 345 -19.69 10.29 8.87
C LEU A 345 -20.01 9.56 7.54
N PRO A 346 -21.04 9.92 6.75
CA PRO A 346 -21.30 9.29 5.45
C PRO A 346 -20.13 9.42 4.47
N THR A 347 -19.48 10.58 4.43
CA THR A 347 -18.32 10.83 3.55
C THR A 347 -17.16 9.90 3.90
N LEU A 348 -16.87 9.73 5.18
CA LEU A 348 -15.84 8.79 5.65
C LEU A 348 -16.21 7.34 5.33
N MET A 349 -17.47 6.96 5.53
CA MET A 349 -17.95 5.60 5.25
C MET A 349 -17.85 5.25 3.76
N ILE A 350 -18.15 6.18 2.86
CA ILE A 350 -17.99 5.98 1.42
C ILE A 350 -16.53 5.69 1.07
N ILE A 351 -15.57 6.47 1.59
CA ILE A 351 -14.14 6.26 1.35
C ILE A 351 -13.72 4.88 1.88
N MET A 352 -14.13 4.55 3.10
CA MET A 352 -13.85 3.25 3.72
C MET A 352 -14.45 2.09 2.94
N ALA A 353 -15.63 2.25 2.34
CA ALA A 353 -16.26 1.23 1.52
C ALA A 353 -15.60 1.06 0.15
N ILE A 354 -15.15 2.14 -0.48
CA ILE A 354 -14.34 2.08 -1.72
C ILE A 354 -13.04 1.33 -1.44
N VAL A 355 -12.33 1.66 -0.36
CA VAL A 355 -11.08 0.96 0.02
C VAL A 355 -11.35 -0.49 0.38
N SER A 356 -12.46 -0.80 1.07
CA SER A 356 -12.89 -2.19 1.37
C SER A 356 -13.17 -3.03 0.13
N THR A 357 -13.44 -2.40 -1.02
CA THR A 357 -13.63 -3.12 -2.29
C THR A 357 -12.33 -3.76 -2.80
N ILE A 358 -11.17 -3.17 -2.47
CA ILE A 358 -9.85 -3.68 -2.88
C ILE A 358 -9.59 -5.11 -2.35
N PRO A 359 -9.63 -5.40 -1.03
CA PRO A 359 -9.44 -6.75 -0.52
C PRO A 359 -10.52 -7.75 -0.97
N ALA A 360 -11.74 -7.29 -1.26
CA ALA A 360 -12.79 -8.15 -1.83
C ALA A 360 -12.41 -8.60 -3.24
N LEU A 361 -11.91 -7.70 -4.09
CA LEU A 361 -11.44 -8.02 -5.44
C LEU A 361 -10.14 -8.85 -5.43
N LEU A 362 -9.20 -8.55 -4.52
CA LEU A 362 -7.95 -9.29 -4.40
C LEU A 362 -8.17 -10.77 -4.06
N SER A 363 -9.13 -11.08 -3.18
CA SER A 363 -9.43 -12.47 -2.85
C SER A 363 -10.14 -13.22 -3.97
N LEU A 364 -10.95 -12.52 -4.78
CA LEU A 364 -11.56 -13.07 -5.99
C LEU A 364 -10.50 -13.37 -7.05
N TYR A 365 -9.66 -12.39 -7.40
CA TYR A 365 -8.64 -12.51 -8.45
C TYR A 365 -7.46 -13.40 -8.07
N LYS A 366 -7.43 -13.93 -6.84
CA LYS A 366 -6.49 -14.98 -6.48
C LYS A 366 -6.58 -16.20 -7.41
N ILE A 367 -7.78 -16.52 -7.92
CA ILE A 367 -7.95 -17.60 -8.92
C ILE A 367 -7.10 -17.36 -10.16
N LYS A 368 -6.94 -16.09 -10.57
CA LYS A 368 -6.17 -15.72 -11.75
C LYS A 368 -4.69 -16.04 -11.56
N ASN A 369 -4.14 -15.76 -10.38
CA ASN A 369 -2.76 -16.12 -10.06
C ASN A 369 -2.55 -17.65 -10.12
N GLU A 370 -3.54 -18.44 -9.70
CA GLU A 370 -3.48 -19.91 -9.81
C GLU A 370 -3.62 -20.41 -11.25
N ILE A 371 -4.35 -19.68 -12.12
CA ILE A 371 -4.42 -19.94 -13.56
C ILE A 371 -3.09 -19.58 -14.24
N ASP A 372 -2.60 -18.36 -14.03
CA ASP A 372 -1.38 -17.83 -14.65
C ASP A 372 -0.12 -18.64 -14.25
N THR A 373 -0.17 -19.40 -13.16
CA THR A 373 0.93 -20.28 -12.68
C THR A 373 0.70 -21.76 -12.98
N HIS A 374 -0.34 -22.13 -13.75
CA HIS A 374 -0.72 -23.51 -14.08
C HIS A 374 -1.03 -24.42 -12.88
N ARG A 375 -1.12 -23.88 -11.67
CA ARG A 375 -1.43 -24.66 -10.45
C ARG A 375 -2.87 -25.15 -10.44
N ILE A 376 -3.76 -24.44 -11.13
CA ILE A 376 -5.17 -24.80 -11.21
C ILE A 376 -5.38 -26.14 -11.94
N GLU A 377 -4.46 -26.53 -12.83
CA GLU A 377 -4.51 -27.81 -13.55
C GLU A 377 -4.42 -29.01 -12.59
N LEU A 378 -3.62 -28.89 -11.52
CA LEU A 378 -3.52 -29.91 -10.47
C LEU A 378 -4.86 -30.09 -9.75
N ILE A 379 -5.64 -29.02 -9.58
CA ILE A 379 -6.96 -29.07 -8.94
C ILE A 379 -8.00 -29.63 -9.92
N MET A 380 -7.95 -29.21 -11.18
CA MET A 380 -8.86 -29.68 -12.24
C MET A 380 -8.60 -31.12 -12.68
N SER A 381 -7.45 -31.71 -12.33
CA SER A 381 -7.20 -33.15 -12.48
C SER A 381 -8.08 -34.01 -11.57
N ARG A 382 -8.64 -33.42 -10.50
CA ARG A 382 -9.61 -34.06 -9.59
C ARG A 382 -11.04 -33.81 -10.08
N PRO A 383 -12.02 -34.64 -9.66
CA PRO A 383 -13.43 -34.48 -10.05
C PRO A 383 -14.10 -33.28 -9.35
N ILE A 384 -13.61 -32.06 -9.62
CA ILE A 384 -14.11 -30.80 -9.07
C ILE A 384 -14.69 -29.99 -10.23
N SER A 385 -15.97 -29.62 -10.14
CA SER A 385 -16.60 -28.82 -11.17
C SER A 385 -16.06 -27.38 -11.19
N ARG A 386 -15.98 -26.79 -12.39
CA ARG A 386 -15.56 -25.38 -12.59
C ARG A 386 -16.42 -24.40 -11.76
N ILE A 387 -17.71 -24.68 -11.65
CA ILE A 387 -18.65 -23.92 -10.83
C ILE A 387 -18.25 -24.00 -9.35
N LYS A 388 -18.02 -25.20 -8.81
CA LYS A 388 -17.62 -25.38 -7.42
C LYS A 388 -16.30 -24.67 -7.11
N LEU A 389 -15.38 -24.65 -8.07
CA LEU A 389 -14.13 -23.91 -7.94
C LEU A 389 -14.40 -22.40 -7.89
N LEU A 390 -15.07 -21.80 -8.88
CA LEU A 390 -15.35 -20.36 -8.88
C LEU A 390 -16.18 -19.92 -7.67
N SER A 391 -17.16 -20.73 -7.24
CA SER A 391 -17.95 -20.47 -6.04
C SER A 391 -17.09 -20.38 -4.79
N SER A 392 -16.02 -21.18 -4.68
CA SER A 392 -15.10 -21.06 -3.54
C SER A 392 -14.44 -19.68 -3.48
N TYR A 393 -14.07 -19.12 -4.64
CA TYR A 393 -13.49 -17.77 -4.73
C TYR A 393 -14.50 -16.67 -4.47
N LEU A 394 -15.71 -16.82 -5.00
CA LEU A 394 -16.79 -15.88 -4.75
C LEU A 394 -17.15 -15.80 -3.26
N VAL A 395 -17.31 -16.93 -2.57
CA VAL A 395 -17.69 -16.95 -1.15
C VAL A 395 -16.65 -16.23 -0.28
N VAL A 396 -15.36 -16.47 -0.53
CA VAL A 396 -14.29 -15.77 0.20
C VAL A 396 -14.27 -14.27 -0.12
N SER A 397 -14.60 -13.88 -1.35
CA SER A 397 -14.71 -12.48 -1.77
C SER A 397 -15.89 -11.75 -1.11
N LEU A 398 -17.07 -12.37 -1.09
CA LEU A 398 -18.24 -11.83 -0.41
C LEU A 398 -18.02 -11.72 1.10
N PHE A 399 -17.40 -12.74 1.71
CA PHE A 399 -17.04 -12.68 3.13
C PHE A 399 -16.07 -11.54 3.42
N ASN A 400 -15.05 -11.32 2.58
CA ASN A 400 -14.16 -10.17 2.72
C ASN A 400 -14.88 -8.84 2.57
N ALA A 401 -15.80 -8.71 1.62
CA ALA A 401 -16.55 -7.47 1.42
C ALA A 401 -17.27 -7.04 2.71
N ILE A 402 -17.91 -7.98 3.39
CA ILE A 402 -18.62 -7.74 4.66
C ILE A 402 -17.63 -7.51 5.80
N LEU A 403 -16.60 -8.36 5.92
CA LEU A 403 -15.65 -8.30 7.03
C LEU A 403 -14.84 -6.99 7.01
N MET A 404 -14.40 -6.54 5.85
CA MET A 404 -13.50 -5.38 5.74
C MET A 404 -14.20 -4.07 6.08
N ILE A 405 -15.42 -3.86 5.58
CA ILE A 405 -16.19 -2.67 5.95
C ILE A 405 -16.61 -2.68 7.42
N PHE A 406 -16.94 -3.86 7.95
CA PHE A 406 -17.24 -4.01 9.38
C PHE A 406 -16.04 -3.66 10.26
N ILE A 407 -14.86 -4.19 9.94
CA ILE A 407 -13.63 -3.92 10.71
C ILE A 407 -13.22 -2.45 10.61
N ALA A 408 -13.39 -1.83 9.43
CA ALA A 408 -13.14 -0.42 9.26
C ALA A 408 -14.08 0.42 10.12
N ALA A 409 -15.39 0.17 10.04
CA ALA A 409 -16.40 0.86 10.86
C ALA A 409 -16.18 0.64 12.37
N PHE A 410 -15.73 -0.57 12.75
CA PHE A 410 -15.37 -0.88 14.14
C PHE A 410 -14.13 -0.11 14.62
N GLY A 411 -13.10 0.01 13.78
CA GLY A 411 -11.92 0.83 14.08
C GLY A 411 -12.30 2.30 14.27
N LEU A 412 -13.15 2.83 13.38
CA LEU A 412 -13.66 4.18 13.50
C LEU A 412 -14.43 4.38 14.81
N TYR A 413 -15.35 3.48 15.14
CA TYR A 413 -16.12 3.51 16.40
C TYR A 413 -15.23 3.61 17.64
N ILE A 414 -14.21 2.75 17.74
CA ILE A 414 -13.31 2.74 18.91
C ILE A 414 -12.57 4.07 19.02
N ALA A 415 -12.03 4.57 17.92
CA ALA A 415 -11.23 5.79 17.95
C ALA A 415 -12.09 7.02 18.25
N GLN A 416 -13.25 7.19 17.62
CA GLN A 416 -14.11 8.34 17.93
C GLN A 416 -14.59 8.33 19.39
N ALA A 417 -14.83 7.14 19.98
CA ALA A 417 -15.31 7.01 21.34
C ALA A 417 -14.24 7.40 22.37
N SER A 418 -12.97 7.47 21.95
CA SER A 418 -11.87 7.92 22.79
C SER A 418 -11.60 9.42 22.70
N VAL A 419 -12.20 10.14 21.74
CA VAL A 419 -11.89 11.55 21.49
C VAL A 419 -13.12 12.47 21.56
N LEU A 420 -14.34 11.95 21.33
CA LEU A 420 -15.58 12.73 21.48
C LEU A 420 -16.15 12.62 22.91
N ASP A 421 -16.63 13.75 23.43
CA ASP A 421 -17.40 13.80 24.68
C ASP A 421 -18.77 13.11 24.54
N ASP A 422 -19.44 13.27 23.39
CA ASP A 422 -20.69 12.58 23.03
C ASP A 422 -20.52 11.74 21.76
N PRO A 423 -20.08 10.47 21.88
CA PRO A 423 -19.77 9.63 20.72
C PRO A 423 -21.01 9.03 20.06
N PHE A 424 -20.99 8.89 18.73
CA PHE A 424 -22.04 8.15 18.02
C PHE A 424 -22.22 6.73 18.54
N SER A 425 -23.47 6.26 18.54
CA SER A 425 -23.79 4.89 18.93
C SER A 425 -23.10 3.86 18.00
N PHE A 426 -22.69 2.73 18.57
CA PHE A 426 -22.10 1.61 17.82
C PHE A 426 -22.94 1.23 16.59
N TRP A 427 -24.27 1.14 16.76
CA TRP A 427 -25.17 0.73 15.69
C TRP A 427 -25.33 1.79 14.60
N THR A 428 -25.17 3.08 14.91
CA THR A 428 -25.20 4.15 13.91
C THR A 428 -24.06 3.98 12.91
N ILE A 429 -22.84 3.77 13.41
CA ILE A 429 -21.63 3.64 12.58
C ILE A 429 -21.65 2.32 11.80
N ILE A 430 -22.00 1.22 12.46
CA ILE A 430 -22.05 -0.08 11.80
C ILE A 430 -23.12 -0.11 10.70
N LYS A 431 -24.29 0.52 10.91
CA LYS A 431 -25.30 0.66 9.85
C LYS A 431 -24.78 1.50 8.69
N ALA A 432 -24.14 2.63 8.96
CA ALA A 432 -23.55 3.49 7.94
C ALA A 432 -22.53 2.72 7.06
N GLY A 433 -21.75 1.81 7.65
CA GLY A 433 -20.84 0.92 6.90
C GLY A 433 -21.56 -0.19 6.12
N ILE A 434 -22.47 -0.93 6.76
CA ILE A 434 -23.16 -2.11 6.17
C ILE A 434 -23.98 -1.74 4.93
N VAL A 435 -24.53 -0.52 4.90
CA VAL A 435 -25.34 0.00 3.80
C VAL A 435 -24.56 0.07 2.48
N HIS A 436 -23.23 0.12 2.51
CA HIS A 436 -22.38 0.10 1.32
C HIS A 436 -22.04 -1.31 0.79
N ILE A 437 -22.39 -2.39 1.50
CA ILE A 437 -22.11 -3.77 1.07
C ILE A 437 -22.64 -4.09 -0.35
N PRO A 438 -23.87 -3.72 -0.74
CA PRO A 438 -24.38 -3.93 -2.09
C PRO A 438 -23.50 -3.29 -3.18
N ALA A 439 -22.96 -2.09 -2.93
CA ALA A 439 -22.03 -1.45 -3.84
C ALA A 439 -20.73 -2.25 -3.97
N ILE A 440 -20.15 -2.73 -2.87
CA ILE A 440 -18.95 -3.57 -2.90
C ILE A 440 -19.22 -4.88 -3.68
N ILE A 441 -20.38 -5.51 -3.47
CA ILE A 441 -20.76 -6.75 -4.17
C ILE A 441 -20.89 -6.52 -5.67
N SER A 442 -21.35 -5.35 -6.12
CA SER A 442 -21.44 -5.05 -7.56
C SER A 442 -20.07 -5.08 -8.26
N PHE A 443 -19.01 -4.61 -7.60
CA PHE A 443 -17.63 -4.72 -8.10
C PHE A 443 -17.15 -6.17 -8.16
N VAL A 444 -17.46 -6.96 -7.12
CA VAL A 444 -17.17 -8.40 -7.11
C VAL A 444 -17.89 -9.10 -8.26
N ALA A 445 -19.16 -8.76 -8.51
CA ALA A 445 -19.96 -9.30 -9.60
C ALA A 445 -19.37 -8.97 -10.99
N LEU A 446 -18.96 -7.72 -11.21
CA LEU A 446 -18.21 -7.32 -12.41
C LEU A 446 -16.90 -8.12 -12.55
N GLY A 447 -16.19 -8.33 -11.44
CA GLY A 447 -14.98 -9.15 -11.41
C GLY A 447 -15.22 -10.60 -11.82
N VAL A 448 -16.35 -11.19 -11.39
CA VAL A 448 -16.79 -12.54 -11.77
C VAL A 448 -17.11 -12.63 -13.26
N VAL A 449 -17.78 -11.62 -13.84
CA VAL A 449 -18.03 -11.55 -15.29
C VAL A 449 -16.73 -11.55 -16.07
N LEU A 450 -15.78 -10.68 -15.71
CA LEU A 450 -14.51 -10.61 -16.42
C LEU A 450 -13.68 -11.90 -16.28
N LEU A 451 -13.68 -12.54 -15.11
CA LEU A 451 -13.07 -13.85 -14.91
C LEU A 451 -13.71 -14.94 -15.77
N GLY A 452 -15.05 -14.89 -15.89
CA GLY A 452 -15.83 -15.86 -16.63
C GLY A 452 -15.59 -15.81 -18.13
N TRP A 453 -15.50 -14.62 -18.71
CA TRP A 453 -15.49 -14.45 -20.18
C TRP A 453 -14.11 -14.13 -20.76
N PHE A 454 -13.19 -13.57 -19.98
CA PHE A 454 -11.91 -13.08 -20.50
C PHE A 454 -10.71 -13.63 -19.72
N ASN A 455 -9.60 -13.94 -20.40
CA ASN A 455 -8.31 -14.30 -19.78
C ASN A 455 -7.52 -13.06 -19.33
N LYS A 456 -7.79 -11.91 -19.96
CA LYS A 456 -7.14 -10.62 -19.69
C LYS A 456 -8.23 -9.56 -19.65
N GLY A 457 -8.19 -8.65 -18.67
CA GLY A 457 -9.21 -7.60 -18.52
C GLY A 457 -9.53 -7.19 -17.09
N HIS A 458 -9.05 -7.93 -16.08
CA HIS A 458 -9.33 -7.61 -14.66
C HIS A 458 -8.93 -6.19 -14.23
N PHE A 459 -7.94 -5.59 -14.91
CA PHE A 459 -7.57 -4.19 -14.70
C PHE A 459 -8.74 -3.23 -14.91
N ILE A 460 -9.72 -3.56 -15.76
CA ILE A 460 -10.90 -2.72 -16.02
C ILE A 460 -11.70 -2.48 -14.73
N VAL A 461 -11.83 -3.47 -13.85
CA VAL A 461 -12.56 -3.29 -12.58
C VAL A 461 -11.80 -2.34 -11.65
N TYR A 462 -10.47 -2.41 -11.64
CA TYR A 462 -9.64 -1.47 -10.88
C TYR A 462 -9.67 -0.06 -11.48
N LEU A 463 -9.71 0.07 -12.81
CA LEU A 463 -9.88 1.36 -13.48
C LEU A 463 -11.26 1.96 -13.16
N TYR A 464 -12.30 1.14 -13.13
CA TYR A 464 -13.64 1.56 -12.75
C TYR A 464 -13.75 1.93 -11.26
N LEU A 465 -13.03 1.22 -10.39
CA LEU A 465 -12.92 1.58 -8.97
C LEU A 465 -12.20 2.92 -8.80
N THR A 466 -11.14 3.14 -9.57
CA THR A 466 -10.39 4.41 -9.60
C THR A 466 -11.30 5.54 -10.08
N TYR A 467 -12.00 5.35 -11.20
CA TYR A 467 -13.02 6.29 -11.70
C TYR A 467 -14.05 6.63 -10.62
N THR A 468 -14.57 5.62 -9.91
CA THR A 468 -15.55 5.79 -8.84
C THR A 468 -14.99 6.63 -7.69
N PHE A 469 -13.74 6.39 -7.29
CA PHE A 469 -13.05 7.21 -6.29
C PHE A 469 -12.98 8.68 -6.74
N PHE A 470 -12.52 8.95 -7.96
CA PHE A 470 -12.46 10.33 -8.49
C PHE A 470 -13.84 11.00 -8.54
N VAL A 471 -14.86 10.30 -9.05
CA VAL A 471 -16.19 10.91 -9.22
C VAL A 471 -16.91 11.11 -7.88
N VAL A 472 -16.82 10.16 -6.96
CA VAL A 472 -17.56 10.22 -5.70
C VAL A 472 -16.86 11.15 -4.69
N TYR A 473 -15.54 11.07 -4.59
CA TYR A 473 -14.78 11.89 -3.64
C TYR A 473 -14.44 13.27 -4.19
N LEU A 474 -13.83 13.35 -5.38
CA LEU A 474 -13.43 14.64 -5.97
C LEU A 474 -14.56 15.30 -6.77
N GLY A 475 -15.63 14.58 -7.12
CA GLY A 475 -16.69 15.14 -7.96
C GLY A 475 -17.54 16.20 -7.31
N GLN A 476 -17.61 16.24 -5.97
CA GLN A 476 -18.20 17.36 -5.24
C GLN A 476 -17.35 18.63 -5.39
N LEU A 477 -16.02 18.51 -5.32
CA LEU A 477 -15.09 19.62 -5.44
C LEU A 477 -14.95 20.12 -6.89
N LEU A 478 -14.99 19.22 -7.86
CA LEU A 478 -14.76 19.50 -9.28
C LEU A 478 -16.04 19.82 -10.06
N ASN A 479 -17.19 19.93 -9.37
CA ASN A 479 -18.51 20.19 -9.97
C ASN A 479 -18.80 19.32 -11.21
N ILE A 480 -18.60 18.01 -11.07
CA ILE A 480 -18.72 17.06 -12.17
C ILE A 480 -20.19 16.84 -12.53
N LYS A 481 -20.50 16.74 -13.84
CA LYS A 481 -21.85 16.48 -14.36
C LYS A 481 -22.50 15.24 -13.71
N ASP A 482 -23.78 15.33 -13.37
CA ASP A 482 -24.46 14.30 -12.57
C ASP A 482 -24.55 12.92 -13.22
N TRP A 483 -24.65 12.85 -14.55
CA TRP A 483 -24.65 11.57 -15.26
C TRP A 483 -23.39 10.72 -15.02
N LEU A 484 -22.25 11.36 -14.67
CA LEU A 484 -21.04 10.63 -14.30
C LEU A 484 -21.16 9.98 -12.91
N LYS A 485 -21.88 10.64 -11.99
CA LYS A 485 -22.16 10.12 -10.64
C LYS A 485 -23.14 8.94 -10.71
N ASP A 486 -24.16 9.03 -11.55
CA ASP A 486 -25.18 7.98 -11.77
C ASP A 486 -24.60 6.64 -12.22
N ILE A 487 -23.46 6.65 -12.91
CA ILE A 487 -22.76 5.44 -13.35
C ILE A 487 -22.17 4.67 -12.16
N THR A 488 -21.96 5.31 -11.00
CA THR A 488 -21.29 4.69 -9.87
C THR A 488 -22.29 3.98 -8.93
N PRO A 489 -22.04 2.70 -8.54
CA PRO A 489 -22.88 1.98 -7.59
C PRO A 489 -23.01 2.69 -6.23
N PHE A 490 -21.98 3.44 -5.84
CA PHE A 490 -21.92 4.17 -4.58
C PHE A 490 -22.82 5.40 -4.54
N HIS A 491 -23.19 5.97 -5.70
CA HIS A 491 -24.13 7.10 -5.75
C HIS A 491 -25.57 6.69 -5.37
N HIS A 492 -25.94 5.44 -5.62
CA HIS A 492 -27.28 4.90 -5.35
C HIS A 492 -27.48 4.41 -3.92
N ILE A 493 -26.51 4.64 -3.03
CA ILE A 493 -26.53 4.19 -1.65
C ILE A 493 -26.94 5.36 -0.73
N PRO A 494 -27.92 5.19 0.17
CA PRO A 494 -28.37 6.26 1.06
C PRO A 494 -27.29 6.70 2.05
N GLN A 495 -27.24 8.00 2.34
CA GLN A 495 -26.27 8.61 3.24
C GLN A 495 -26.72 8.52 4.71
N ILE A 496 -26.65 7.34 5.31
CA ILE A 496 -26.98 7.14 6.74
C ILE A 496 -25.88 7.76 7.63
N PRO A 497 -26.22 8.52 8.70
CA PRO A 497 -27.55 8.69 9.32
C PRO A 497 -28.37 9.90 8.83
N VAL A 498 -27.87 10.65 7.85
CA VAL A 498 -28.49 11.90 7.38
C VAL A 498 -29.76 11.65 6.57
N GLU A 499 -29.79 10.55 5.79
CA GLU A 499 -30.92 10.15 4.95
C GLU A 499 -31.62 8.90 5.47
N ASP A 500 -32.93 8.81 5.20
CA ASP A 500 -33.71 7.60 5.43
C ASP A 500 -33.28 6.45 4.50
N MET A 501 -33.51 5.22 4.97
CA MET A 501 -33.11 4.00 4.25
C MET A 501 -33.87 3.85 2.92
N ASN A 502 -33.18 4.03 1.79
CA ASN A 502 -33.73 3.78 0.46
C ASN A 502 -33.61 2.30 0.06
N TYR A 503 -34.66 1.52 0.35
CA TYR A 503 -34.71 0.09 0.01
C TYR A 503 -34.76 -0.18 -1.50
N SER A 504 -35.23 0.76 -2.31
CA SER A 504 -35.42 0.55 -3.75
C SER A 504 -34.08 0.47 -4.49
N GLY A 505 -33.19 1.44 -4.29
CA GLY A 505 -31.87 1.50 -4.90
C GLY A 505 -31.00 0.30 -4.52
N ILE A 506 -31.00 -0.05 -3.23
CA ILE A 506 -30.27 -1.21 -2.71
C ILE A 506 -30.76 -2.52 -3.35
N SER A 507 -32.07 -2.71 -3.45
CA SER A 507 -32.65 -3.94 -4.01
C SER A 507 -32.30 -4.11 -5.50
N ILE A 508 -32.37 -3.02 -6.28
CA ILE A 508 -31.99 -3.01 -7.69
C ILE A 508 -30.52 -3.40 -7.85
N LEU A 509 -29.63 -2.83 -7.03
CA LEU A 509 -28.20 -3.09 -7.10
C LEU A 509 -27.84 -4.55 -6.75
N ILE A 510 -28.53 -5.15 -5.78
CA ILE A 510 -28.40 -6.57 -5.44
C ILE A 510 -28.86 -7.44 -6.61
N ILE A 511 -30.01 -7.14 -7.22
CA ILE A 511 -30.53 -7.89 -8.38
C ILE A 511 -29.54 -7.84 -9.55
N ILE A 512 -29.03 -6.66 -9.88
CA ILE A 512 -28.01 -6.48 -10.93
C ILE A 512 -26.77 -7.32 -10.61
N SER A 513 -26.30 -7.29 -9.36
CA SER A 513 -25.14 -8.07 -8.93
C SER A 513 -25.35 -9.57 -9.07
N ILE A 514 -26.53 -10.09 -8.71
CA ILE A 514 -26.89 -11.50 -8.87
C ILE A 514 -26.89 -11.90 -10.35
N VAL A 515 -27.48 -11.07 -11.23
CA VAL A 515 -27.49 -11.30 -12.68
C VAL A 515 -26.09 -11.35 -13.25
N LEU A 516 -25.23 -10.38 -12.89
CA LEU A 516 -23.83 -10.35 -13.31
C LEU A 516 -23.05 -11.58 -12.84
N ILE A 517 -23.24 -12.01 -11.59
CA ILE A 517 -22.64 -13.24 -11.07
C ILE A 517 -23.07 -14.43 -11.94
N MET A 518 -24.37 -14.61 -12.20
CA MET A 518 -24.86 -15.71 -13.04
C MET A 518 -24.23 -15.70 -14.44
N ILE A 519 -24.13 -14.53 -15.09
CA ILE A 519 -23.48 -14.35 -16.39
C ILE A 519 -22.01 -14.77 -16.34
N GLY A 520 -21.28 -14.39 -15.29
CA GLY A 520 -19.89 -14.79 -15.13
C GLY A 520 -19.70 -16.29 -14.89
N PHE A 521 -20.60 -16.94 -14.13
CA PHE A 521 -20.58 -18.40 -13.98
C PHE A 521 -20.82 -19.14 -15.30
N ILE A 522 -21.75 -18.65 -16.12
CA ILE A 522 -22.01 -19.21 -17.46
C ILE A 522 -20.76 -19.11 -18.33
N GLY A 523 -20.09 -17.95 -18.34
CA GLY A 523 -18.82 -17.74 -19.04
C GLY A 523 -17.75 -18.70 -18.56
N PHE A 524 -17.52 -18.75 -17.25
CA PHE A 524 -16.44 -19.57 -16.65
C PHE A 524 -16.63 -21.07 -16.91
N LYS A 525 -17.88 -21.53 -17.02
CA LYS A 525 -18.17 -22.93 -17.39
C LYS A 525 -17.71 -23.25 -18.81
N ARG A 526 -17.91 -22.32 -19.77
CA ARG A 526 -17.65 -22.51 -21.21
C ARG A 526 -16.22 -22.19 -21.61
N LYS A 527 -15.55 -21.30 -20.89
CA LYS A 527 -14.21 -20.80 -21.18
C LYS A 527 -13.13 -21.87 -20.98
N ASP A 528 -12.14 -21.93 -21.87
CA ASP A 528 -10.97 -22.78 -21.67
C ASP A 528 -10.03 -22.19 -20.61
N ILE A 529 -9.57 -23.07 -19.70
CA ILE A 529 -8.78 -22.74 -18.49
C ILE A 529 -7.34 -23.27 -18.65
N SER A 530 -6.97 -23.77 -19.83
CA SER A 530 -5.61 -24.19 -20.19
C SER A 530 -4.75 -23.04 -20.67
#